data_AF-A0A081S756-F1
#
_entry.id   AF-A0A081S756-F1
#
_cell.length_a   1.000
_cell.length_b   1.000
_cell.length_c   1.000
_cell.angle_alpha   90.00
_cell.angle_beta   90.00
_cell.angle_gamma   90.00
#
_symmetry.space_group_name_H-M   'P 1'
#
loop_
_entity.id
_entity.type
_entity.pdbx_description
1 polymer ?
#
loop_
_entity_poly.entity_id
_entity_poly.type
_entity_poly.pdbx_seq_one_letter_code
_entity_poly.pdbx_strand_id
1 'polypeptide(L)'
;MRSDCLYTVVLRTKFVKIPINTPVLGKEELSAVVSVVKSGGLTSASKDGGKNVQEFEKSVRTFTKSKYAVSVNSGTAALQAALYALDIKKGDEVIVPSFTFVASANAIASTGAKPVFADILKENFTIDPESIAKKITRKTKAIMPVQKNIIFQ
;
A
#
# COMPACT_ATOMS: atom_id res chain seq x y z
N MET A 1 -6.50 13.35 -67.35
CA MET A 1 -5.15 12.85 -66.99
C MET A 1 -5.12 12.71 -65.48
N ARG A 2 -4.64 11.57 -65.00
CA ARG A 2 -4.73 11.01 -63.63
C ARG A 2 -4.29 11.98 -62.53
N SER A 3 -5.00 12.04 -61.39
CA SER A 3 -4.36 12.35 -60.08
C SER A 3 -5.18 12.08 -58.80
N ASP A 4 -6.17 11.17 -58.79
CA ASP A 4 -6.78 10.72 -57.53
C ASP A 4 -6.03 9.48 -56.99
N CYS A 5 -4.78 9.73 -56.60
CA CYS A 5 -3.97 8.80 -55.84
C CYS A 5 -4.29 9.01 -54.35
N LEU A 6 -4.62 7.91 -53.65
CA LEU A 6 -4.55 7.76 -52.19
C LEU A 6 -5.75 8.25 -51.37
N TYR A 7 -6.97 7.87 -51.76
CA TYR A 7 -7.99 7.57 -50.75
C TYR A 7 -7.87 6.11 -50.31
N THR A 8 -7.83 5.90 -48.99
CA THR A 8 -8.00 4.62 -48.29
C THR A 8 -6.73 3.82 -47.99
N VAL A 9 -5.88 4.37 -47.12
CA VAL A 9 -5.23 3.56 -46.07
C VAL A 9 -5.75 4.07 -44.73
N VAL A 10 -7.00 3.72 -44.41
CA VAL A 10 -7.49 3.81 -43.03
C VAL A 10 -6.76 2.71 -42.27
N LEU A 11 -5.66 3.09 -41.61
CA LEU A 11 -4.97 2.22 -40.65
C LEU A 11 -5.98 1.82 -39.57
N ARG A 12 -6.51 0.60 -39.70
CA ARG A 12 -7.17 -0.13 -38.60
C ARG A 12 -6.10 -0.50 -37.55
N THR A 13 -5.53 0.48 -36.87
CA THR A 13 -4.89 0.21 -35.59
C THR A 13 -6.01 -0.07 -34.59
N LYS A 14 -6.20 -1.34 -34.24
CA LYS A 14 -6.96 -1.67 -33.03
C LYS A 14 -6.33 -0.88 -31.89
N PHE A 15 -7.04 0.11 -31.35
CA PHE A 15 -6.63 0.79 -30.13
C PHE A 15 -6.54 -0.25 -29.01
N VAL A 16 -5.32 -0.66 -28.67
CA VAL A 16 -5.08 -1.51 -27.50
C VAL A 16 -5.04 -0.58 -26.29
N LYS A 17 -6.01 -0.75 -25.38
CA LYS A 17 -6.02 -0.05 -24.10
C LYS A 17 -4.86 -0.57 -23.26
N ILE A 18 -3.88 0.29 -22.97
CA ILE A 18 -2.75 -0.04 -22.10
C ILE A 18 -3.13 0.38 -20.66
N PRO A 19 -3.43 -0.56 -19.75
CA PRO A 19 -3.76 -0.24 -18.36
C PRO A 19 -2.51 0.15 -17.56
N ILE A 20 -2.68 1.04 -16.57
CA ILE A 20 -1.59 1.45 -15.66
C ILE A 20 -1.13 0.28 -14.76
N ASN A 21 -2.05 -0.61 -14.39
CA ASN A 21 -1.77 -1.77 -13.55
C ASN A 21 -2.62 -2.97 -14.00
N THR A 22 -2.01 -4.15 -14.16
CA THR A 22 -2.69 -5.42 -14.40
C THR A 22 -2.07 -6.49 -13.50
N PRO A 23 -2.85 -7.14 -12.62
CA PRO A 23 -2.35 -8.24 -11.82
C PRO A 23 -1.88 -9.39 -12.71
N VAL A 24 -0.71 -9.95 -12.40
CA VAL A 24 -0.21 -11.18 -13.03
C VAL A 24 -0.73 -12.36 -12.21
N LEU A 25 -1.55 -13.21 -12.80
CA LEU A 25 -2.13 -14.39 -12.16
C LEU A 25 -1.83 -15.62 -13.01
N GLY A 26 -1.28 -16.66 -12.39
CA GLY A 26 -0.87 -17.91 -13.00
C GLY A 26 -1.67 -19.12 -12.54
N LYS A 27 -1.16 -20.32 -12.86
CA LYS A 27 -1.76 -21.60 -12.45
C LYS A 27 -1.59 -21.81 -10.94
N GLU A 28 -0.54 -21.26 -10.38
CA GLU A 28 -0.13 -21.33 -8.99
C GLU A 28 -1.18 -20.65 -8.09
N GLU A 29 -1.53 -19.39 -8.39
CA GLU A 29 -2.56 -18.66 -7.64
C GLU A 29 -3.93 -19.36 -7.74
N LEU A 30 -4.30 -19.83 -8.94
CA LEU A 30 -5.56 -20.54 -9.13
C LEU A 30 -5.61 -21.84 -8.32
N SER A 31 -4.52 -22.62 -8.36
CA SER A 31 -4.43 -23.89 -7.62
C SER A 31 -4.51 -23.67 -6.11
N ALA A 32 -3.86 -22.61 -5.60
CA ALA A 32 -3.92 -22.24 -4.19
C ALA A 32 -5.35 -21.91 -3.76
N VAL A 33 -6.07 -21.06 -4.52
CA VAL A 33 -7.46 -20.70 -4.21
C VAL A 33 -8.39 -21.91 -4.27
N VAL A 34 -8.29 -22.74 -5.32
CA VAL A 34 -9.12 -23.94 -5.47
C VAL A 34 -8.87 -24.94 -4.34
N SER A 35 -7.63 -25.10 -3.90
CA SER A 35 -7.28 -25.95 -2.75
C SER A 35 -7.98 -25.49 -1.47
N VAL A 36 -7.97 -24.19 -1.18
CA VAL A 36 -8.65 -23.61 -0.02
C VAL A 36 -10.15 -23.83 -0.09
N VAL A 37 -10.77 -23.55 -1.24
CA VAL A 37 -12.22 -23.73 -1.44
C VAL A 37 -12.62 -25.19 -1.27
N LYS A 38 -11.88 -26.14 -1.86
CA LYS A 38 -12.15 -27.58 -1.71
C LYS A 38 -11.98 -28.08 -0.29
N SER A 39 -11.08 -27.48 0.48
CA SER A 39 -10.88 -27.84 1.90
C SER A 39 -12.01 -27.37 2.82
N GLY A 40 -12.84 -26.41 2.38
CA GLY A 40 -13.95 -25.83 3.16
C GLY A 40 -13.53 -24.85 4.27
N GLY A 41 -12.24 -24.80 4.61
CA GLY A 41 -11.68 -23.92 5.66
C GLY A 41 -11.41 -22.50 5.18
N LEU A 42 -12.46 -21.72 4.88
CA LEU A 42 -12.33 -20.35 4.36
C LEU A 42 -11.88 -19.32 5.42
N THR A 43 -12.18 -19.59 6.69
CA THR A 43 -11.77 -18.77 7.83
C THR A 43 -11.39 -19.66 9.01
N SER A 44 -10.71 -19.10 9.99
CA SER A 44 -10.29 -19.79 11.20
C SER A 44 -10.64 -18.95 12.43
N ALA A 45 -11.16 -19.60 13.48
CA ALA A 45 -11.35 -18.99 14.79
C ALA A 45 -10.04 -18.92 15.60
N SER A 46 -8.96 -19.49 15.09
CA SER A 46 -7.64 -19.42 15.73
C SER A 46 -7.16 -17.98 15.83
N LYS A 47 -6.56 -17.64 16.98
CA LYS A 47 -5.92 -16.33 17.19
C LYS A 47 -4.73 -16.11 16.26
N ASP A 48 -4.09 -17.18 15.81
CA ASP A 48 -2.94 -17.16 14.89
C ASP A 48 -3.37 -17.29 13.41
N GLY A 49 -4.67 -17.20 13.13
CA GLY A 49 -5.21 -17.42 11.79
C GLY A 49 -5.17 -18.89 11.35
N GLY A 50 -5.67 -19.15 10.14
CA GLY A 50 -5.64 -20.47 9.51
C GLY A 50 -4.26 -20.85 8.98
N LYS A 51 -4.07 -22.12 8.59
CA LYS A 51 -2.79 -22.64 8.08
C LYS A 51 -2.15 -21.74 7.01
N ASN A 52 -2.93 -21.31 6.00
CA ASN A 52 -2.41 -20.47 4.91
C ASN A 52 -1.96 -19.08 5.40
N VAL A 53 -2.61 -18.52 6.42
CA VAL A 53 -2.21 -17.24 7.03
C VAL A 53 -0.86 -17.40 7.72
N GLN A 54 -0.69 -18.46 8.52
CA GLN A 54 0.56 -18.72 9.25
C GLN A 54 1.74 -18.98 8.28
N GLU A 55 1.50 -19.70 7.19
CA GLU A 55 2.50 -19.93 6.14
C GLU A 55 2.87 -18.63 5.40
N PHE A 56 1.89 -17.77 5.12
CA PHE A 56 2.12 -16.47 4.53
C PHE A 56 2.91 -15.55 5.46
N GLU A 57 2.53 -15.45 6.74
CA GLU A 57 3.25 -14.65 7.75
C GLU A 57 4.69 -15.14 7.97
N LYS A 58 4.92 -16.46 7.93
CA LYS A 58 6.27 -17.02 7.95
C LYS A 58 7.08 -16.54 6.74
N SER A 59 6.50 -16.61 5.54
CA SER A 59 7.16 -16.20 4.31
C SER A 59 7.47 -14.70 4.30
N VAL A 60 6.54 -13.86 4.78
CA VAL A 60 6.72 -12.41 4.94
C VAL A 60 7.83 -12.10 5.94
N ARG A 61 7.91 -12.79 7.08
CA ARG A 61 9.02 -12.62 8.04
C ARG A 61 10.37 -12.93 7.40
N THR A 62 10.47 -14.03 6.66
CA THR A 62 11.69 -14.40 5.95
C THR A 62 12.08 -13.34 4.92
N PHE A 63 11.12 -12.88 4.11
CA PHE A 63 11.36 -11.86 3.08
C PHE A 63 11.79 -10.52 3.66
N THR A 64 11.09 -10.05 4.69
CA THR A 64 11.34 -8.74 5.34
C THR A 64 12.46 -8.77 6.37
N LYS A 65 12.94 -9.97 6.75
CA LYS A 65 13.87 -10.20 7.87
C LYS A 65 13.34 -9.66 9.21
N SER A 66 12.02 -9.58 9.37
CA SER A 66 11.38 -9.15 10.60
C SER A 66 11.20 -10.32 11.57
N LYS A 67 11.17 -10.03 12.87
CA LYS A 67 10.92 -11.04 13.91
C LYS A 67 9.46 -11.53 13.89
N TYR A 68 8.53 -10.64 13.56
CA TYR A 68 7.09 -10.87 13.56
C TYR A 68 6.44 -10.30 12.29
N ALA A 69 5.37 -10.93 11.81
CA ALA A 69 4.50 -10.41 10.77
C ALA A 69 3.05 -10.74 11.15
N VAL A 70 2.13 -9.82 10.87
CA VAL A 70 0.69 -9.99 11.11
C VAL A 70 -0.04 -9.63 9.83
N SER A 71 -0.85 -10.56 9.34
CA SER A 71 -1.64 -10.38 8.13
C SER A 71 -2.98 -9.74 8.43
N VAL A 72 -3.39 -8.83 7.57
CA VAL A 72 -4.67 -8.11 7.65
C VAL A 72 -5.28 -7.98 6.27
N ASN A 73 -6.53 -7.56 6.20
CA ASN A 73 -7.30 -7.49 4.95
C ASN A 73 -6.90 -6.36 4.00
N SER A 74 -6.08 -5.38 4.43
CA SER A 74 -5.64 -4.26 3.59
C SER A 74 -4.45 -3.52 4.19
N GLY A 75 -3.75 -2.72 3.36
CA GLY A 75 -2.70 -1.81 3.85
C GLY A 75 -3.23 -0.73 4.80
N THR A 76 -4.46 -0.26 4.62
CA THR A 76 -5.09 0.70 5.55
C THR A 76 -5.31 0.07 6.92
N ALA A 77 -5.85 -1.16 6.97
CA ALA A 77 -6.03 -1.88 8.23
C ALA A 77 -4.68 -2.16 8.91
N ALA A 78 -3.61 -2.38 8.14
CA ALA A 78 -2.26 -2.56 8.70
C ALA A 78 -1.78 -1.29 9.41
N LEU A 79 -1.96 -0.13 8.77
CA LEU A 79 -1.62 1.16 9.37
C LEU A 79 -2.45 1.44 10.62
N GLN A 80 -3.76 1.17 10.58
CA GLN A 80 -4.64 1.34 11.73
C GLN A 80 -4.24 0.42 12.89
N ALA A 81 -4.02 -0.87 12.64
CA ALA A 81 -3.57 -1.83 13.64
C ALA A 81 -2.24 -1.43 14.28
N ALA A 82 -1.28 -0.93 13.48
CA ALA A 82 -0.02 -0.43 13.99
C ALA A 82 -0.19 0.80 14.90
N LEU A 83 -1.06 1.75 14.51
CA LEU A 83 -1.35 2.93 15.33
C LEU A 83 -2.07 2.58 16.63
N TYR A 84 -3.02 1.64 16.60
CA TYR A 84 -3.67 1.14 17.81
C TYR A 84 -2.69 0.40 18.73
N ALA A 85 -1.78 -0.40 18.17
CA ALA A 85 -0.75 -1.09 18.94
C ALA A 85 0.23 -0.11 19.63
N LEU A 86 0.40 1.09 19.07
CA LEU A 86 1.20 2.18 19.65
C LEU A 86 0.41 3.06 20.64
N ASP A 87 -0.86 2.74 20.94
CA ASP A 87 -1.78 3.53 21.77
C ASP A 87 -1.95 4.99 21.30
N ILE A 88 -1.89 5.22 19.98
CA ILE A 88 -2.15 6.52 19.36
C ILE A 88 -3.65 6.82 19.46
N LYS A 89 -4.00 7.99 20.00
CA LYS A 89 -5.39 8.34 20.30
C LYS A 89 -5.67 9.83 20.18
N LYS A 90 -6.91 10.22 20.51
CA LYS A 90 -7.36 11.62 20.50
C LYS A 90 -6.42 12.50 21.33
N GLY A 91 -5.98 13.60 20.71
CA GLY A 91 -5.06 14.57 21.31
C GLY A 91 -3.60 14.39 20.88
N ASP A 92 -3.24 13.23 20.32
CA ASP A 92 -1.93 12.98 19.75
C ASP A 92 -1.79 13.57 18.34
N GLU A 93 -0.55 13.84 17.96
CA GLU A 93 -0.15 14.25 16.62
C GLU A 93 0.74 13.18 15.99
N VAL A 94 0.46 12.84 14.72
CA VAL A 94 1.30 11.95 13.92
C VAL A 94 1.75 12.69 12.68
N ILE A 95 3.06 12.80 12.48
CA ILE A 95 3.63 13.49 11.33
C ILE A 95 3.62 12.55 10.11
N VAL A 96 3.13 13.03 8.97
CA VAL A 96 2.97 12.25 7.73
C VAL A 96 3.29 13.15 6.53
N PRO A 97 3.85 12.66 5.40
CA PRO A 97 4.10 13.53 4.25
C PRO A 97 2.81 14.07 3.65
N SER A 98 2.82 15.32 3.18
CA SER A 98 1.73 15.96 2.44
C SER A 98 1.46 15.24 1.11
N PHE A 99 2.50 14.71 0.48
CA PHE A 99 2.42 13.94 -0.75
C PHE A 99 2.37 12.44 -0.47
N THR A 100 1.18 11.92 -0.16
CA THR A 100 0.93 10.50 0.11
C THR A 100 -0.42 10.04 -0.44
N PHE A 101 -0.70 8.73 -0.37
CA PHE A 101 -2.05 8.20 -0.58
C PHE A 101 -2.92 8.46 0.68
N VAL A 102 -4.20 8.77 0.47
CA VAL A 102 -5.12 9.22 1.53
C VAL A 102 -5.24 8.23 2.71
N ALA A 103 -4.99 6.94 2.48
CA ALA A 103 -5.01 5.92 3.53
C ALA A 103 -4.09 6.24 4.71
N SER A 104 -2.94 6.88 4.49
CA SER A 104 -2.01 7.23 5.58
C SER A 104 -2.64 8.22 6.56
N ALA A 105 -3.22 9.30 6.05
CA ALA A 105 -3.87 10.31 6.88
C ALA A 105 -5.18 9.79 7.49
N ASN A 106 -5.95 8.98 6.74
CA ASN A 106 -7.19 8.38 7.25
C ASN A 106 -6.94 7.37 8.37
N ALA A 107 -5.86 6.59 8.31
CA ALA A 107 -5.48 5.69 9.39
C ALA A 107 -5.23 6.46 10.69
N ILE A 108 -4.51 7.58 10.62
CA ILE A 108 -4.27 8.48 11.76
C ILE A 108 -5.60 9.06 12.27
N ALA A 109 -6.42 9.63 11.38
CA ALA A 109 -7.68 10.24 11.76
C ALA A 109 -8.65 9.23 12.41
N SER A 110 -8.62 7.96 11.99
CA SER A 110 -9.48 6.91 12.53
C SER A 110 -9.20 6.54 13.99
N THR A 111 -8.02 6.88 14.53
CA THR A 111 -7.73 6.75 15.96
C THR A 111 -8.16 7.97 16.78
N GLY A 112 -8.64 9.03 16.11
CA GLY A 112 -8.93 10.33 16.70
C GLY A 112 -7.72 11.25 16.83
N ALA A 113 -6.52 10.79 16.46
CA ALA A 113 -5.31 11.60 16.41
C ALA A 113 -5.33 12.59 15.24
N LYS A 114 -4.47 13.60 15.31
CA LYS A 114 -4.34 14.64 14.28
C LYS A 114 -3.17 14.33 13.34
N PRO A 115 -3.40 14.16 12.02
CA PRO A 115 -2.31 14.12 11.05
C PRO A 115 -1.68 15.51 10.92
N VAL A 116 -0.36 15.58 11.03
CA VAL A 116 0.44 16.79 10.85
C VAL A 116 1.27 16.62 9.58
N PHE A 117 0.94 17.37 8.54
CA PHE A 117 1.57 17.20 7.24
C PHE A 117 2.97 17.84 7.18
N ALA A 118 4.00 17.02 6.99
CA ALA A 118 5.36 17.43 6.64
C ALA A 118 5.52 17.57 5.12
N ASP A 119 6.42 18.46 4.69
CA ASP A 119 6.75 18.61 3.26
C ASP A 119 7.67 17.46 2.79
N ILE A 120 7.96 17.41 1.50
CA ILE A 120 8.78 16.37 0.88
C ILE A 120 10.05 16.95 0.25
N LEU A 121 11.05 16.09 0.05
CA LEU A 121 12.20 16.35 -0.81
C LEU A 121 11.77 16.23 -2.27
N LYS A 122 12.16 17.20 -3.10
CA LYS A 122 11.78 17.24 -4.52
C LYS A 122 12.47 16.14 -5.34
N GLU A 123 13.64 15.71 -4.89
CA GLU A 123 14.54 14.82 -5.61
C GLU A 123 14.03 13.37 -5.59
N ASN A 124 13.41 12.97 -4.48
CA ASN A 124 13.00 11.57 -4.27
C ASN A 124 11.55 11.43 -3.75
N PHE A 125 10.85 12.54 -3.54
CA PHE A 125 9.47 12.60 -3.04
C PHE A 125 9.25 11.93 -1.68
N THR A 126 10.32 11.70 -0.91
CA THR A 126 10.25 11.24 0.47
C THR A 126 10.06 12.42 1.42
N ILE A 127 9.55 12.14 2.62
CA ILE A 127 9.31 13.17 3.64
C ILE A 127 10.62 13.90 4.00
N ASP A 128 10.59 15.23 4.04
CA ASP A 128 11.75 16.07 4.37
C ASP A 128 12.04 16.02 5.90
N PRO A 129 13.23 15.54 6.32
CA PRO A 129 13.63 15.55 7.74
C PRO A 129 13.61 16.93 8.40
N GLU A 130 13.93 18.01 7.67
CA GLU A 130 13.88 19.35 8.24
C GLU A 130 12.44 19.81 8.48
N SER A 131 11.54 19.53 7.52
CA SER A 131 10.10 19.79 7.67
C SER A 131 9.51 18.99 8.84
N ILE A 132 9.97 17.75 9.07
CA ILE A 132 9.61 16.97 10.27
C ILE A 132 10.05 17.73 11.53
N ALA A 133 11.33 18.08 11.63
CA ALA A 133 11.91 18.72 12.83
C ALA A 133 11.14 20.00 13.22
N LYS A 134 10.75 20.82 12.24
CA LYS A 134 9.96 22.05 12.44
C LYS A 134 8.53 21.81 12.93
N LYS A 135 8.01 20.59 12.78
CA LYS A 135 6.61 20.21 13.11
C LYS A 135 6.48 19.37 14.37
N ILE A 136 7.59 18.98 15.00
CA ILE A 136 7.56 18.26 16.27
C ILE A 136 7.01 19.17 17.37
N THR A 137 6.02 18.69 18.10
CA THR A 137 5.44 19.34 19.27
C THR A 137 5.44 18.38 20.47
N ARG A 138 5.02 18.86 21.65
CA ARG A 138 4.80 17.98 22.82
C ARG A 138 3.70 16.93 22.60
N LYS A 139 2.86 17.09 21.58
CA LYS A 139 1.79 16.15 21.22
C LYS A 139 2.23 15.13 20.16
N THR A 140 3.40 15.29 19.55
CA THR A 140 3.89 14.36 18.54
C THR A 140 4.22 13.01 19.17
N LYS A 141 3.57 11.95 18.70
CA LYS A 141 3.77 10.57 19.20
C LYS A 141 4.41 9.64 18.18
N ALA A 142 4.26 9.93 16.89
CA ALA A 142 4.84 9.11 15.84
C ALA A 142 5.14 9.94 14.58
N ILE A 143 6.03 9.41 13.76
CA ILE A 143 6.29 9.85 12.39
C ILE A 143 5.98 8.65 11.49
N MET A 144 5.11 8.85 10.50
CA MET A 144 4.70 7.84 9.52
C MET A 144 5.29 8.21 8.15
N PRO A 145 6.54 7.80 7.84
CA PRO A 145 7.10 7.99 6.52
C PRO A 145 6.37 7.11 5.49
N VAL A 146 6.39 7.52 4.23
CA VAL A 146 5.89 6.73 3.11
C VAL A 146 7.02 6.50 2.11
N GLN A 147 7.35 5.24 1.88
CA GLN A 147 8.36 4.85 0.92
C GLN A 147 7.82 5.05 -0.50
N LYS A 148 8.27 6.12 -1.15
CA LYS A 148 8.10 6.33 -2.59
C LYS A 148 9.39 5.96 -3.29
N ASN A 149 9.49 4.72 -3.76
CA ASN A 149 10.58 4.32 -4.66
C ASN A 149 10.31 4.80 -6.08
N ILE A 150 10.22 6.12 -6.27
CA ILE A 150 10.23 6.73 -7.60
C ILE A 150 11.69 7.03 -7.92
N ILE A 151 12.44 5.98 -8.23
CA ILE A 151 13.68 6.13 -8.99
C ILE A 151 13.30 5.70 -10.40
N PHE A 152 13.19 6.67 -11.31
CA PHE A 152 13.24 6.36 -12.74
C PHE A 152 14.67 5.86 -13.01
N GLN A 153 14.87 4.55 -12.93
CA GLN A 153 16.02 3.91 -13.59
C GLN A 153 15.69 3.72 -15.07
#